data_AF-J7SI31-F1
#
_entry.id   AF-J7SI31-F1
#
_cell.length_a   1.000
_cell.length_b   1.000
_cell.length_c   1.000
_cell.angle_alpha   90.00
_cell.angle_beta   90.00
_cell.angle_gamma   90.00
#
_symmetry.space_group_name_H-M   'P 1'
#
loop_
_entity.id
_entity.type
_entity.pdbx_description
1 polymer ?
#
loop_
_entity_poly.entity_id
_entity_poly.type
_entity_poly.pdbx_seq_one_letter_code
_entity_poly.pdbx_strand_id
1 'polypeptide(L)'
;MSPLALDVVTKTDKTPVLGRMLSKYVGRETSSIENDITKARNHSRLRGNIMRVVFGIDVSKASSEVAILVNGERVHGYTMPNDIIGFSHLLKDLKTVSNPEIIFEATGVYSHRLQAFLEENSYDYTRLNPLEAKKQLDGLRVRKTDKIYAEKLASSQFVLNRKPTYVQEKVYQNLHDLSRFYQNLTEDIVMTKNRLHKVLQVAFPEIENLLSTPTGEQY
;
A
#
# COMPACT_ATOMS: atom_id res chain seq x y z
N MET A 1 49.14 2.17 29.64
CA MET A 1 48.73 3.53 29.28
C MET A 1 47.39 3.45 28.57
N SER A 2 46.32 3.93 29.22
CA SER A 2 45.19 4.53 28.49
C SER A 2 45.63 5.91 27.98
N PRO A 3 44.88 6.55 27.05
CA PRO A 3 43.64 7.25 27.44
C PRO A 3 42.46 7.17 26.44
N LEU A 4 41.25 7.22 27.05
CA LEU A 4 40.05 8.02 26.72
C LEU A 4 39.48 7.94 25.28
N ALA A 5 38.36 7.24 25.06
CA ALA A 5 36.96 7.66 25.28
C ALA A 5 36.36 8.51 24.14
N LEU A 6 35.40 7.94 23.41
CA LEU A 6 34.17 8.62 23.01
C LEU A 6 33.06 7.60 22.69
N ASP A 7 32.40 7.12 23.75
CA ASP A 7 31.03 6.63 23.65
C ASP A 7 30.13 7.80 23.26
N VAL A 8 29.63 7.81 22.02
CA VAL A 8 28.45 8.62 21.68
C VAL A 8 27.26 7.70 21.60
N VAL A 9 26.74 7.40 22.79
CA VAL A 9 25.36 6.96 22.99
C VAL A 9 24.45 8.09 22.51
N THR A 10 23.93 8.00 21.29
CA THR A 10 22.73 8.79 20.92
C THR A 10 21.51 8.10 21.49
N LYS A 11 21.30 8.28 22.81
CA LYS A 11 19.99 8.12 23.44
C LYS A 11 19.07 9.19 22.88
N THR A 12 18.29 8.83 21.87
CA THR A 12 17.00 9.45 21.63
C THR A 12 15.94 8.38 21.50
N ASP A 13 15.72 7.63 22.59
CA ASP A 13 14.47 6.90 22.82
C ASP A 13 13.33 7.89 23.10
N LYS A 14 13.07 8.78 22.13
CA LYS A 14 11.81 9.51 22.09
C LYS A 14 10.81 8.53 21.51
N THR A 15 9.85 8.10 22.33
CA THR A 15 8.69 7.33 21.88
C THR A 15 8.16 7.95 20.57
N PRO A 16 7.95 7.15 19.50
CA PRO A 16 7.46 7.67 18.22
C PRO A 16 6.20 8.50 18.44
N VAL A 17 5.98 9.53 17.60
CA VAL A 17 4.87 10.47 17.73
C VAL A 17 3.54 9.73 17.87
N LEU A 18 3.35 8.68 17.08
CA LEU A 18 2.18 7.81 17.16
C LEU A 18 2.08 7.09 18.50
N GLY A 19 3.16 6.53 19.03
CA GLY A 19 3.18 5.88 20.35
C GLY A 19 2.75 6.80 21.50
N ARG A 20 3.11 8.09 21.46
CA ARG A 20 2.61 9.10 22.43
C ARG A 20 1.14 9.44 22.25
N MET A 21 0.62 9.37 21.03
CA MET A 21 -0.80 9.61 20.75
C MET A 21 -1.65 8.41 21.20
N LEU A 22 -1.16 7.19 20.96
CA LEU A 22 -1.82 5.94 21.34
C LEU A 22 -1.90 5.74 22.85
N SER A 23 -0.96 6.28 23.63
CA SER A 23 -0.98 6.15 25.10
C SER A 23 -2.25 6.72 25.75
N LYS A 24 -2.92 7.68 25.11
CA LYS A 24 -4.21 8.26 25.58
C LYS A 24 -5.36 7.25 25.54
N TYR A 25 -5.20 6.18 24.77
CA TYR A 25 -6.21 5.14 24.59
C TYR A 25 -5.88 3.85 25.37
N VAL A 26 -4.74 3.81 26.07
CA VAL A 26 -4.26 2.63 26.82
C VAL A 26 -4.66 2.67 28.31
N GLY A 27 -5.32 3.71 28.82
CA GLY A 27 -5.70 3.73 30.25
C GLY A 27 -6.77 4.74 30.67
N ARG A 28 -7.98 4.23 30.92
CA ARG A 28 -8.90 4.73 31.95
C ARG A 28 -9.73 3.53 32.44
N GLU A 29 -9.23 2.82 33.46
CA GLU A 29 -10.11 2.00 34.30
C GLU A 29 -11.06 2.96 35.01
N THR A 30 -12.33 2.95 34.63
CA THR A 30 -13.35 3.72 35.33
C THR A 30 -13.60 3.05 36.68
N SER A 31 -13.17 3.73 37.74
CA SER A 31 -13.49 3.41 39.13
C SER A 31 -14.97 3.13 39.32
N SER A 32 -15.26 1.98 39.93
CA SER A 32 -16.58 1.48 40.28
C SER A 32 -17.37 2.47 41.15
N ILE A 33 -18.47 2.98 40.61
CA ILE A 33 -19.70 3.27 41.38
C ILE A 33 -20.86 2.83 40.48
N GLU A 34 -21.29 1.58 40.65
CA GLU A 34 -22.53 1.06 40.05
C GLU A 34 -23.73 1.58 40.87
N ASN A 35 -24.65 2.28 40.20
CA ASN A 35 -26.01 2.51 40.68
C ASN A 35 -26.98 1.66 39.84
N ASP A 36 -27.81 0.88 40.52
CA ASP A 36 -28.62 -0.27 40.08
C ASP A 36 -29.77 0.00 39.07
N ILE A 37 -29.75 1.07 38.27
CA ILE A 37 -30.94 1.49 37.48
C ILE A 37 -30.81 1.25 35.95
N THR A 38 -29.71 0.69 35.43
CA THR A 38 -29.52 0.55 33.95
C THR A 38 -29.32 -0.88 33.43
N LYS A 39 -29.88 -1.89 34.10
CA LYS A 39 -29.65 -3.31 33.80
C LYS A 39 -30.35 -3.89 32.54
N ALA A 40 -31.01 -3.09 31.70
CA ALA A 40 -31.82 -3.62 30.58
C ALA A 40 -31.43 -3.16 29.16
N ARG A 41 -30.27 -2.51 28.95
CA ARG A 41 -29.88 -2.04 27.59
C ARG A 41 -28.43 -2.29 27.16
N ASN A 42 -27.60 -2.91 27.99
CA ASN A 42 -26.14 -2.98 27.77
C ASN A 42 -25.57 -4.39 27.60
N HIS A 43 -26.35 -5.36 27.10
CA HIS A 43 -25.83 -6.73 26.91
C HIS A 43 -24.80 -6.89 25.77
N SER A 44 -24.51 -5.85 24.99
CA SER A 44 -23.48 -5.87 23.93
C SER A 44 -22.18 -5.12 24.26
N ARG A 45 -22.06 -4.51 25.45
CA ARG A 45 -20.92 -3.63 25.81
C ARG A 45 -19.82 -4.27 26.68
N LEU A 46 -19.86 -5.58 26.89
CA LEU A 46 -18.91 -6.30 27.77
C LEU A 46 -17.85 -7.13 27.01
N ARG A 47 -17.62 -6.90 25.72
CA ARG A 47 -16.36 -7.27 25.09
C ARG A 47 -15.42 -6.07 25.25
N GLY A 48 -14.34 -6.22 26.01
CA GLY A 48 -13.31 -5.18 26.10
C GLY A 48 -13.00 -4.66 24.70
N ASN A 49 -13.15 -3.35 24.50
CA ASN A 49 -12.99 -2.74 23.19
C ASN A 49 -11.51 -2.88 22.78
N ILE A 50 -11.18 -3.94 22.05
CA ILE A 50 -9.83 -4.15 21.52
C ILE A 50 -9.55 -2.95 20.62
N MET A 51 -8.49 -2.20 20.96
CA MET A 51 -8.05 -1.07 20.16
C MET A 51 -7.72 -1.52 18.75
N ARG A 52 -8.53 -1.10 17.78
CA ARG A 52 -8.28 -1.32 16.36
C ARG A 52 -7.68 -0.07 15.75
N VAL A 53 -6.55 -0.25 15.08
CA VAL A 53 -5.86 0.84 14.39
C VAL A 53 -5.79 0.51 12.91
N VAL A 54 -6.32 1.40 12.10
CA VAL A 54 -6.36 1.25 10.64
C VAL A 54 -5.53 2.34 9.99
N PHE A 55 -4.68 1.94 9.05
CA PHE A 55 -3.88 2.78 8.18
C PHE A 55 -4.52 2.80 6.79
N GLY A 56 -5.16 3.91 6.44
CA GLY A 56 -5.61 4.16 5.08
C GLY A 56 -4.51 4.85 4.29
N ILE A 57 -4.12 4.31 3.14
CA ILE A 57 -3.05 4.85 2.31
C ILE A 57 -3.59 5.11 0.91
N ASP A 58 -3.58 6.37 0.50
CA ASP A 58 -3.86 6.77 -0.88
C ASP A 58 -2.52 6.90 -1.63
N VAL A 59 -2.28 5.99 -2.57
CA VAL A 59 -1.01 5.90 -3.30
C VAL A 59 -1.09 6.68 -4.59
N SER A 60 -0.26 7.70 -4.73
CA SER A 60 -0.04 8.43 -5.98
C SER A 60 1.33 8.11 -6.59
N LYS A 61 1.72 8.78 -7.68
CA LYS A 61 3.00 8.52 -8.36
C LYS A 61 4.22 8.85 -7.48
N ALA A 62 4.28 10.07 -6.95
CA ALA A 62 5.46 10.59 -6.25
C ALA A 62 5.39 10.43 -4.73
N SER A 63 4.19 10.57 -4.17
CA SER A 63 3.92 10.53 -2.73
C SER A 63 2.63 9.78 -2.46
N SER A 64 2.45 9.35 -1.21
CA SER A 64 1.23 8.75 -0.70
C SER A 64 0.73 9.53 0.51
N GLU A 65 -0.59 9.63 0.64
CA GLU A 65 -1.23 10.19 1.83
C GLU A 65 -1.62 9.06 2.79
N VAL A 66 -1.24 9.20 4.05
CA VAL A 66 -1.58 8.25 5.12
C VAL A 66 -2.57 8.88 6.06
N ALA A 67 -3.63 8.15 6.38
CA ALA A 67 -4.53 8.44 7.49
C ALA A 67 -4.48 7.30 8.51
N ILE A 68 -4.29 7.65 9.78
CA ILE A 68 -4.26 6.69 10.88
C ILE A 68 -5.46 6.93 11.77
N LEU A 69 -6.34 5.93 11.82
CA LEU A 69 -7.56 5.97 12.60
C LEU A 69 -7.48 4.95 13.74
N VAL A 70 -7.93 5.36 14.93
CA VAL A 70 -8.05 4.51 16.11
C VAL A 70 -9.53 4.42 16.47
N ASN A 71 -10.09 3.22 16.48
CA ASN A 71 -11.51 2.98 16.75
C ASN A 71 -12.47 3.86 15.92
N GLY A 72 -12.09 4.16 14.66
CA GLY A 72 -12.87 4.98 13.72
C GLY A 72 -12.61 6.48 13.77
N GLU A 73 -11.83 6.98 14.73
CA GLU A 73 -11.47 8.40 14.82
C GLU A 73 -10.07 8.65 14.25
N ARG A 74 -9.92 9.71 13.45
CA ARG A 74 -8.62 10.09 12.89
C ARG A 74 -7.73 10.69 13.98
N VAL A 75 -6.62 10.00 14.27
CA VAL A 75 -5.64 10.41 15.29
C VAL A 75 -4.43 11.06 14.65
N HIS A 76 -4.03 10.58 13.47
CA HIS A 76 -2.86 11.10 12.77
C HIS A 76 -3.00 11.00 11.26
N GLY A 77 -2.13 11.66 10.52
CA GLY A 77 -2.00 11.51 9.09
C GLY A 77 -0.93 12.42 8.52
N TYR A 78 -0.28 11.97 7.47
CA TYR A 78 0.85 12.65 6.85
C TYR A 78 1.01 12.24 5.39
N THR A 79 1.73 13.08 4.64
CA THR A 79 2.18 12.77 3.30
C THR A 79 3.57 12.12 3.40
N MET A 80 3.77 11.00 2.72
CA MET A 80 5.10 10.37 2.59
C MET A 80 5.55 10.30 1.13
N PRO A 81 6.84 10.44 0.82
CA PRO A 81 7.35 10.08 -0.51
C PRO A 81 7.29 8.56 -0.74
N ASN A 82 7.16 8.14 -2.01
CA ASN A 82 7.15 6.72 -2.37
C ASN A 82 8.56 6.16 -2.58
N ASP A 83 9.38 6.33 -1.55
CA ASP A 83 10.77 5.91 -1.48
C ASP A 83 11.10 5.26 -0.12
N ILE A 84 12.37 4.89 0.04
CA ILE A 84 12.88 4.23 1.25
C ILE A 84 12.68 5.10 2.50
N ILE A 85 12.77 6.42 2.38
CA ILE A 85 12.64 7.34 3.50
C ILE A 85 11.18 7.35 3.99
N GLY A 86 10.23 7.50 3.05
CA GLY A 86 8.81 7.46 3.35
C GLY A 86 8.37 6.11 3.95
N PHE A 87 8.78 5.00 3.35
CA PHE A 87 8.46 3.67 3.85
C PHE A 87 9.12 3.35 5.20
N SER A 88 10.33 3.87 5.46
CA SER A 88 10.95 3.75 6.78
C SER A 88 10.17 4.50 7.86
N HIS A 89 9.55 5.63 7.52
CA HIS A 89 8.67 6.35 8.44
C HIS A 89 7.39 5.54 8.71
N LEU A 90 6.76 5.00 7.67
CA LEU A 90 5.60 4.11 7.81
C LEU A 90 5.92 2.89 8.69
N LEU A 91 7.09 2.26 8.49
CA LEU A 91 7.51 1.10 9.28
C LEU A 91 7.60 1.41 10.78
N LYS A 92 8.11 2.60 11.14
CA LYS A 92 8.20 3.03 12.53
C LYS A 92 6.83 3.13 13.16
N ASP A 93 5.86 3.69 12.45
CA ASP A 93 4.48 3.81 12.93
C ASP A 93 3.80 2.45 13.05
N LEU A 94 3.94 1.57 12.04
CA LEU A 94 3.38 0.22 12.06
C LEU A 94 3.91 -0.61 13.23
N LYS A 95 5.20 -0.47 13.57
CA LYS A 95 5.81 -1.15 14.73
C LYS A 95 5.30 -0.66 16.08
N THR A 96 4.71 0.53 16.16
CA THR A 96 4.14 1.03 17.43
C THR A 96 2.77 0.44 17.76
N VAL A 97 2.15 -0.23 16.80
CA VAL A 97 0.78 -0.75 16.89
C VAL A 97 0.82 -2.27 16.90
N SER A 98 0.08 -2.89 17.82
CA SER A 98 -0.18 -4.33 17.78
C SER A 98 -1.26 -4.62 16.74
N ASN A 99 -0.96 -5.47 15.75
CA ASN A 99 -1.90 -5.90 14.70
C ASN A 99 -2.53 -4.74 13.90
N PRO A 100 -1.72 -3.91 13.20
CA PRO A 100 -2.25 -2.83 12.38
C PRO A 100 -3.02 -3.38 11.17
N GLU A 101 -4.17 -2.76 10.88
CA GLU A 101 -4.91 -3.05 9.65
C GLU A 101 -4.53 -2.04 8.57
N ILE A 102 -4.01 -2.50 7.43
CA ILE A 102 -3.57 -1.62 6.36
C ILE A 102 -4.52 -1.73 5.17
N ILE A 103 -4.97 -0.60 4.63
CA ILE A 103 -5.85 -0.56 3.45
C ILE A 103 -5.39 0.49 2.44
N PHE A 104 -5.33 0.12 1.17
CA PHE A 104 -5.02 1.03 0.08
C PHE A 104 -5.74 0.64 -1.22
N GLU A 105 -5.87 1.60 -2.13
CA GLU A 105 -6.37 1.35 -3.49
C GLU A 105 -5.22 0.99 -4.45
N ALA A 106 -5.48 0.08 -5.38
CA ALA A 106 -4.51 -0.25 -6.42
C ALA A 106 -4.40 0.85 -7.50
N THR A 107 -3.50 1.82 -7.30
CA THR A 107 -3.21 2.86 -8.30
C THR A 107 -2.18 2.39 -9.34
N GLY A 108 -2.58 1.51 -10.26
CA GLY A 108 -1.72 1.03 -11.35
C GLY A 108 -0.38 0.47 -10.86
N VAL A 109 0.72 0.82 -11.54
CA VAL A 109 2.09 0.38 -11.16
C VAL A 109 2.64 1.02 -9.88
N TYR A 110 2.00 2.08 -9.36
CA TYR A 110 2.54 2.84 -8.23
C TYR A 110 2.32 2.14 -6.89
N SER A 111 1.21 1.41 -6.75
CA SER A 111 0.89 0.62 -5.55
C SER A 111 1.80 -0.59 -5.35
N HIS A 112 2.50 -1.04 -6.40
CA HIS A 112 3.37 -2.21 -6.36
C HIS A 112 4.55 -2.05 -5.38
N ARG A 113 5.10 -0.84 -5.27
CA ARG A 113 6.21 -0.56 -4.35
C ARG A 113 5.78 -0.67 -2.89
N LEU A 114 4.62 -0.11 -2.55
CA LEU A 114 4.05 -0.20 -1.21
C LEU A 114 3.72 -1.67 -0.89
N GLN A 115 3.12 -2.39 -1.84
CA GLN A 115 2.82 -3.80 -1.71
C GLN A 115 4.08 -4.63 -1.40
N ALA A 116 5.12 -4.52 -2.24
CA ALA A 116 6.37 -5.24 -2.03
C ALA A 116 6.99 -4.93 -0.66
N PHE A 117 6.97 -3.66 -0.25
CA PHE A 117 7.45 -3.24 1.07
C PHE A 117 6.66 -3.90 2.22
N LEU A 118 5.33 -3.98 2.13
CA LEU A 118 4.50 -4.61 3.16
C LEU A 118 4.71 -6.12 3.21
N GLU A 119 4.80 -6.78 2.06
CA GLU A 119 5.07 -8.22 1.95
C GLU A 119 6.46 -8.57 2.53
N GLU A 120 7.50 -7.81 2.20
CA GLU A 120 8.86 -8.01 2.73
C GLU A 120 8.94 -7.85 4.26
N ASN A 121 8.08 -6.99 4.84
CA ASN A 121 8.00 -6.80 6.28
C ASN A 121 6.92 -7.67 6.96
N SER A 122 6.32 -8.63 6.23
CA SER A 122 5.29 -9.55 6.74
C SER A 122 4.06 -8.87 7.32
N TYR A 123 3.61 -7.78 6.70
CA TYR A 123 2.36 -7.11 7.06
C TYR A 123 1.21 -7.52 6.13
N ASP A 124 0.11 -7.95 6.74
CA ASP A 124 -1.15 -8.16 6.05
C ASP A 124 -1.77 -6.82 5.63
N TYR A 125 -2.33 -6.77 4.42
CA TYR A 125 -2.96 -5.57 3.89
C TYR A 125 -4.21 -5.91 3.08
N THR A 126 -5.10 -4.93 2.95
CA THR A 126 -6.27 -4.97 2.06
C THR A 126 -6.03 -4.04 0.88
N ARG A 127 -5.89 -4.61 -0.31
CA ARG A 127 -5.79 -3.89 -1.57
C ARG A 127 -7.14 -3.86 -2.27
N LEU A 128 -7.69 -2.66 -2.48
CA LEU A 128 -8.95 -2.45 -3.19
C LEU A 128 -8.73 -2.23 -4.68
N ASN A 129 -9.68 -2.71 -5.49
CA ASN A 129 -9.78 -2.33 -6.90
C ASN A 129 -10.26 -0.86 -7.01
N PRO A 130 -9.65 -0.02 -7.87
CA PRO A 130 -10.10 1.35 -8.10
C PRO A 130 -11.59 1.52 -8.34
N LEU A 131 -12.19 0.60 -9.09
CA LEU A 131 -13.62 0.65 -9.39
C LEU A 131 -14.47 0.37 -8.15
N GLU A 132 -14.02 -0.54 -7.29
CA GLU A 132 -14.71 -0.86 -6.03
C GLU A 132 -14.55 0.26 -5.02
N ALA A 133 -13.33 0.80 -4.87
CA ALA A 133 -13.05 1.93 -4.00
C ALA A 133 -13.91 3.13 -4.40
N LYS A 134 -13.97 3.47 -5.69
CA LYS A 134 -14.81 4.57 -6.17
C LYS A 134 -16.29 4.37 -5.85
N LYS A 135 -16.87 3.20 -6.18
CA LYS A 135 -18.29 2.91 -5.90
C LYS A 135 -18.63 2.94 -4.42
N GLN A 136 -17.74 2.45 -3.57
CA GLN A 136 -17.97 2.34 -2.12
C GLN A 136 -17.71 3.65 -1.38
N LEU A 137 -16.86 4.52 -1.92
CA LEU A 137 -16.47 5.79 -1.32
C LEU A 137 -17.18 7.01 -1.96
N ASP A 138 -18.02 6.77 -2.98
CA ASP A 138 -18.91 7.75 -3.60
C ASP A 138 -20.00 8.17 -2.60
N GLY A 139 -19.68 9.20 -1.82
CA GLY A 139 -20.62 9.97 -1.00
C GLY A 139 -20.83 11.36 -1.57
N LEU A 140 -21.89 12.05 -1.10
CA LEU A 140 -22.27 13.40 -1.52
C LEU A 140 -21.07 14.37 -1.54
N ARG A 141 -21.07 15.24 -2.56
CA ARG A 141 -20.02 16.15 -3.04
C ARG A 141 -19.26 16.92 -1.93
N VAL A 142 -18.34 16.26 -1.26
CA VAL A 142 -17.26 16.89 -0.48
C VAL A 142 -16.06 17.04 -1.41
N ARG A 143 -15.34 18.16 -1.32
CA ARG A 143 -14.11 18.41 -2.07
C ARG A 143 -13.14 17.23 -1.89
N LYS A 144 -12.90 16.48 -2.98
CA LYS A 144 -12.00 15.32 -2.98
C LYS A 144 -10.55 15.82 -2.84
N THR A 145 -9.93 15.57 -1.70
CA THR A 145 -8.49 15.71 -1.50
C THR A 145 -7.91 14.35 -1.15
N ASP A 146 -6.66 14.11 -1.53
CA ASP A 146 -5.97 12.84 -1.32
C ASP A 146 -5.94 12.44 0.18
N LYS A 147 -5.84 13.44 1.07
CA LYS A 147 -5.95 13.27 2.53
C LYS A 147 -7.31 12.75 2.99
N ILE A 148 -8.39 13.34 2.48
CA ILE A 148 -9.76 12.89 2.78
C ILE A 148 -9.98 11.49 2.20
N TYR A 149 -9.34 11.18 1.07
CA TYR A 149 -9.45 9.88 0.44
C TYR A 149 -8.80 8.76 1.27
N ALA A 150 -7.57 8.99 1.76
CA ALA A 150 -6.89 8.09 2.70
C ALA A 150 -7.72 7.86 3.97
N GLU A 151 -8.33 8.92 4.52
CA GLU A 151 -9.21 8.82 5.69
C GLU A 151 -10.47 7.98 5.40
N LYS A 152 -11.13 8.23 4.26
CA LYS A 152 -12.29 7.45 3.82
C LYS A 152 -11.96 5.97 3.62
N LEU A 153 -10.78 5.66 3.06
CA LEU A 153 -10.30 4.28 2.93
C LEU A 153 -10.22 3.62 4.31
N ALA A 154 -9.55 4.26 5.27
CA ALA A 154 -9.43 3.78 6.64
C ALA A 154 -10.80 3.60 7.32
N SER A 155 -11.67 4.60 7.25
CA SER A 155 -13.02 4.54 7.83
C SER A 155 -13.84 3.38 7.24
N SER A 156 -13.72 3.14 5.93
CA SER A 156 -14.44 2.06 5.26
C SER A 156 -14.05 0.67 5.80
N GLN A 157 -12.80 0.52 6.25
CA GLN A 157 -12.31 -0.75 6.80
C GLN A 157 -12.92 -1.05 8.16
N PHE A 158 -13.16 -0.04 9.02
CA PHE A 158 -13.89 -0.24 10.27
C PHE A 158 -15.32 -0.72 10.04
N VAL A 159 -15.98 -0.21 9.00
CA VAL A 159 -17.38 -0.53 8.68
C VAL A 159 -17.51 -1.90 8.00
N LEU A 160 -16.69 -2.16 6.99
CA LEU A 160 -16.82 -3.34 6.13
C LEU A 160 -15.97 -4.52 6.59
N ASN A 161 -15.01 -4.29 7.49
CA ASN A 161 -14.17 -5.31 8.12
C ASN A 161 -13.60 -6.33 7.12
N ARG A 162 -12.96 -5.81 6.06
CA ARG A 162 -12.50 -6.64 4.95
C ARG A 162 -11.35 -7.51 5.40
N LYS A 163 -11.30 -8.72 4.83
CA LYS A 163 -10.18 -9.63 5.03
C LYS A 163 -8.94 -9.12 4.28
N PRO A 164 -7.74 -9.41 4.78
CA PRO A 164 -6.51 -9.18 4.04
C PRO A 164 -6.58 -9.79 2.64
N THR A 165 -5.97 -9.10 1.68
CA THR A 165 -5.86 -9.57 0.31
C THR A 165 -4.97 -10.79 0.26
N TYR A 166 -5.44 -11.82 -0.45
CA TYR A 166 -4.64 -13.00 -0.72
C TYR A 166 -3.43 -12.62 -1.59
N VAL A 167 -2.23 -12.91 -1.08
CA VAL A 167 -0.97 -12.74 -1.81
C VAL A 167 -0.60 -14.09 -2.41
N GLN A 168 -0.53 -14.15 -3.74
CA GLN A 168 -0.06 -15.33 -4.45
C GLN A 168 1.45 -15.51 -4.21
N GLU A 169 1.94 -16.75 -4.19
CA GLU A 169 3.37 -17.00 -4.04
C GLU A 169 4.20 -16.31 -5.13
N LYS A 170 5.35 -15.77 -4.73
CA LYS A 170 6.23 -14.94 -5.56
C LYS A 170 6.63 -15.61 -6.88
N VAL A 171 6.80 -16.93 -6.89
CA VAL A 171 7.14 -17.71 -8.09
C VAL A 171 6.06 -17.55 -9.16
N TYR A 172 4.79 -17.68 -8.79
CA TYR A 172 3.70 -17.55 -9.75
C TYR A 172 3.48 -16.10 -10.19
N GLN A 173 3.67 -15.12 -9.29
CA GLN A 173 3.62 -13.70 -9.66
C GLN A 173 4.69 -13.40 -10.73
N ASN A 174 5.94 -13.83 -10.48
CA ASN A 174 7.04 -13.64 -11.41
C ASN A 174 6.80 -14.32 -12.77
N LEU A 175 6.29 -15.56 -12.77
CA LEU A 175 5.96 -16.30 -14.00
C LEU A 175 4.91 -15.55 -14.83
N HIS A 176 3.87 -15.05 -14.18
CA HIS A 176 2.81 -14.31 -14.84
C HIS A 176 3.32 -12.99 -15.42
N ASP A 177 4.16 -12.26 -14.68
CA ASP A 177 4.78 -11.02 -15.16
C ASP A 177 5.74 -11.25 -16.33
N LEU A 178 6.58 -12.29 -16.26
CA LEU A 178 7.46 -12.70 -17.36
C LEU A 178 6.68 -13.12 -18.60
N SER A 179 5.57 -13.86 -18.43
CA SER A 179 4.71 -14.24 -19.54
C SER A 179 4.11 -13.02 -20.24
N ARG A 180 3.64 -12.02 -19.48
CA ARG A 180 3.15 -10.76 -20.06
C ARG A 180 4.26 -9.99 -20.76
N PHE A 181 5.45 -9.93 -20.16
CA PHE A 181 6.60 -9.27 -20.75
C PHE A 181 6.99 -9.90 -22.09
N TYR A 182 7.01 -11.23 -22.17
CA TYR A 182 7.26 -11.96 -23.41
C TYR A 182 6.20 -11.65 -24.48
N GLN A 183 4.92 -11.61 -24.12
CA GLN A 183 3.84 -11.26 -25.05
C GLN A 183 4.01 -9.84 -25.59
N ASN A 184 4.28 -8.86 -24.73
CA ASN A 184 4.54 -7.47 -25.13
C ASN A 184 5.72 -7.37 -26.11
N LEU A 185 6.85 -8.06 -25.81
CA LEU A 185 8.01 -8.08 -26.71
C LEU A 185 7.66 -8.71 -28.07
N THR A 186 6.86 -9.77 -28.08
CA THR A 186 6.43 -10.42 -29.32
C THR A 186 5.57 -9.47 -30.16
N GLU A 187 4.64 -8.76 -29.54
CA GLU A 187 3.81 -7.75 -30.20
C GLU A 187 4.68 -6.60 -30.75
N ASP A 188 5.65 -6.12 -29.99
CA ASP A 188 6.58 -5.07 -30.41
C ASP A 188 7.46 -5.50 -31.60
N ILE A 189 7.94 -6.75 -31.60
CA ILE A 189 8.70 -7.32 -32.73
C ILE A 189 7.84 -7.34 -33.98
N VAL A 190 6.61 -7.85 -33.89
CA VAL A 190 5.68 -7.92 -35.03
C VAL A 190 5.36 -6.52 -35.54
N MET A 191 5.04 -5.58 -34.64
CA MET A 191 4.74 -4.19 -34.99
C MET A 191 5.95 -3.52 -35.67
N THR A 192 7.15 -3.71 -35.13
CA THR A 192 8.38 -3.10 -35.66
C THR A 192 8.75 -3.70 -37.02
N LYS A 193 8.63 -5.02 -37.18
CA LYS A 193 8.81 -5.70 -38.47
C LYS A 193 7.85 -5.15 -39.53
N ASN A 194 6.57 -5.01 -39.18
CA ASN A 194 5.58 -4.47 -40.12
C ASN A 194 5.86 -3.01 -40.50
N ARG A 195 6.33 -2.19 -39.55
CA ARG A 195 6.77 -0.82 -39.81
C ARG A 195 7.97 -0.79 -40.77
N LEU A 196 8.98 -1.62 -40.52
CA LEU A 196 10.17 -1.73 -41.38
C LEU A 196 9.78 -2.17 -42.80
N HIS A 197 9.00 -3.25 -42.92
CA HIS A 197 8.50 -3.74 -44.20
C HIS A 197 7.80 -2.63 -44.99
N LYS A 198 6.92 -1.85 -44.36
CA LYS A 198 6.24 -0.72 -45.02
C LYS A 198 7.22 0.33 -45.56
N VAL A 199 8.29 0.64 -44.83
CA VAL A 199 9.31 1.61 -45.26
C VAL A 199 10.13 1.06 -46.43
N LEU A 200 10.53 -0.21 -46.38
CA LEU A 200 11.29 -0.86 -47.45
C LEU A 200 10.48 -0.94 -48.75
N GLN A 201 9.19 -1.26 -48.67
CA GLN A 201 8.32 -1.28 -49.85
C GLN A 201 8.22 0.08 -50.56
N VAL A 202 8.38 1.20 -49.83
CA VAL A 202 8.39 2.55 -50.42
C VAL A 202 9.75 2.92 -50.98
N ALA A 203 10.83 2.59 -50.27
CA ALA A 203 12.17 3.07 -50.60
C ALA A 203 12.93 2.14 -51.55
N PHE A 204 12.82 0.81 -51.37
CA PHE A 204 13.57 -0.19 -52.12
C PHE A 204 12.92 -1.59 -51.99
N PRO A 205 11.84 -1.86 -52.74
CA PRO A 205 11.07 -3.10 -52.62
C PRO A 205 11.83 -4.36 -53.05
N GLU A 206 12.85 -4.26 -53.91
CA GLU A 206 13.61 -5.43 -54.38
C GLU A 206 14.46 -6.12 -53.28
N ILE A 207 14.68 -5.45 -52.14
CA ILE A 207 15.53 -5.97 -51.05
C ILE A 207 15.01 -7.28 -50.45
N GLU A 208 13.69 -7.50 -50.46
CA GLU A 208 13.07 -8.72 -49.93
C GLU A 208 13.44 -9.94 -50.78
N ASN A 209 13.58 -9.76 -52.10
CA ASN A 209 14.02 -10.83 -52.99
C ASN A 209 15.51 -11.15 -52.82
N LEU A 210 16.30 -10.19 -52.36
CA LEU A 210 17.73 -10.34 -52.14
C LEU A 210 18.05 -11.00 -50.79
N LEU A 211 17.19 -10.80 -49.78
CA LEU A 211 17.33 -11.33 -48.43
C LEU A 211 16.44 -12.55 -48.13
N SER A 212 15.60 -12.98 -49.07
CA SER A 212 14.70 -14.14 -48.92
C SER A 212 15.42 -15.49 -48.96
N THR A 213 16.72 -15.51 -49.29
CA THR A 213 17.57 -16.70 -49.15
C THR A 213 18.33 -16.62 -47.81
N PRO A 214 18.01 -17.48 -46.83
CA PRO A 214 18.78 -17.53 -45.59
C PRO A 214 20.13 -18.20 -45.89
N THR A 215 21.14 -17.40 -46.22
CA THR A 215 22.53 -17.88 -46.29
C THR A 215 23.30 -17.37 -45.08
N GLY A 216 23.53 -18.26 -44.10
CA GLY A 216 24.40 -18.04 -42.95
C GLY A 216 24.28 -19.16 -41.92
N GLU A 217 25.38 -19.54 -41.26
CA GLU A 217 25.51 -20.61 -40.23
C GLU A 217 24.69 -20.37 -38.94
N GLN A 218 23.82 -19.35 -38.88
CA GLN A 218 23.04 -19.02 -37.69
C GLN A 218 21.51 -19.18 -37.87
N TYR A 219 21.10 -20.02 -38.81
CA TYR A 219 19.76 -20.59 -38.86
C TYR A 219 19.80 -22.10 -38.61
#